data_AF-A0A1F9VB79-F1
#
_entry.id   AF-A0A1F9VB79-F1
#
_cell.length_a   1.000
_cell.length_b   1.000
_cell.length_c   1.000
_cell.angle_alpha   90.00
_cell.angle_beta   90.00
_cell.angle_gamma   90.00
#
_symmetry.space_group_name_H-M   'P 1'
#
loop_
_entity.id
_entity.type
_entity.pdbx_description
1 polymer ?
#
loop_
_entity_poly.entity_id
_entity_poly.type
_entity_poly.pdbx_seq_one_letter_code
_entity_poly.pdbx_strand_id
1 'polypeptide(L)'
;MKTAMNTYETIFICPGEISQEKLEATLEKVKSLITHSEGKVNTAELWGRRKLSYPIKRCRDGFYVYLIFEASPKVPGMLTRHYRITDSILKGLIVKVDPRHLEKIRPQIKAATEAAEDANAVPLPPAAPSPNPPLAPVS
;
A
#
# COMPACT_ATOMS: atom_id res chain seq x y z
N MET A 1 -12.62 -15.51 19.83
CA MET A 1 -13.42 -14.60 18.98
C MET A 1 -12.87 -14.69 17.56
N LYS A 2 -13.69 -15.09 16.58
CA LYS A 2 -13.26 -15.17 15.18
C LYS A 2 -13.20 -13.75 14.62
N THR A 3 -12.01 -13.18 14.50
CA THR A 3 -11.82 -11.87 13.88
C THR A 3 -12.05 -12.03 12.38
N ALA A 4 -13.23 -11.62 11.90
CA ALA A 4 -13.53 -11.64 10.47
C ALA A 4 -12.67 -10.59 9.75
N MET A 5 -11.91 -11.03 8.74
CA MET A 5 -11.20 -10.14 7.83
C MET A 5 -12.21 -9.48 6.90
N ASN A 6 -12.18 -8.15 6.84
CA ASN A 6 -13.00 -7.38 5.93
C ASN A 6 -12.10 -6.64 4.94
N THR A 7 -12.62 -6.42 3.73
CA THR A 7 -11.99 -5.55 2.75
C THR A 7 -12.37 -4.10 3.03
N TYR A 8 -11.38 -3.23 2.97
CA TYR A 8 -11.50 -1.79 3.11
C TYR A 8 -10.85 -1.11 1.92
N GLU A 9 -11.37 0.04 1.58
CA GLU A 9 -10.73 0.99 0.68
C GLU A 9 -10.36 2.25 1.50
N THR A 10 -9.21 2.82 1.19
CA THR A 10 -8.78 4.08 1.80
C THR A 10 -8.29 5.01 0.72
N ILE A 11 -8.69 6.27 0.86
CA ILE A 11 -8.15 7.36 0.08
C ILE A 11 -7.58 8.39 1.03
N PHE A 12 -6.34 8.80 0.81
CA PHE A 12 -5.74 9.89 1.56
C PHE A 12 -5.10 10.91 0.62
N ILE A 13 -5.06 12.14 1.10
CA ILE A 13 -4.61 13.30 0.36
C ILE A 13 -3.35 13.84 1.06
N CYS A 14 -2.25 13.92 0.34
CA CYS A 14 -1.04 14.62 0.78
C CYS A 14 -0.99 16.04 0.20
N PRO A 15 -0.31 17.00 0.86
CA PRO A 15 -0.09 18.35 0.31
C PRO A 15 0.57 18.29 -1.07
N GLY A 16 0.15 19.15 -2.01
CA GLY A 16 0.73 19.17 -3.36
C GLY A 16 2.16 19.73 -3.44
N GLU A 17 2.66 20.35 -2.37
CA GLU A 17 4.04 20.84 -2.24
C GLU A 17 4.98 19.77 -1.64
N ILE A 18 4.47 18.58 -1.31
CA ILE A 18 5.29 17.50 -0.77
C ILE A 18 6.28 16.99 -1.83
N SER A 19 7.51 16.66 -1.41
CA SER A 19 8.46 15.98 -2.29
C SER A 19 7.99 14.56 -2.61
N GLN A 20 8.38 14.06 -3.78
CA GLN A 20 8.02 12.71 -4.21
C GLN A 20 8.58 11.63 -3.27
N GLU A 21 9.82 11.79 -2.80
CA GLU A 21 10.42 10.91 -1.78
C GLU A 21 9.58 10.83 -0.50
N LYS A 22 9.05 11.98 -0.04
CA LYS A 22 8.25 12.03 1.19
C LYS A 22 6.84 11.49 0.97
N LEU A 23 6.30 11.61 -0.24
CA LEU A 23 5.04 10.97 -0.64
C LEU A 23 5.17 9.44 -0.62
N GLU A 24 6.21 8.91 -1.24
CA GLU A 24 6.51 7.47 -1.27
C GLU A 24 6.79 6.92 0.15
N ALA A 25 7.58 7.63 0.95
CA ALA A 25 7.81 7.27 2.35
C ALA A 25 6.52 7.29 3.19
N THR A 26 5.59 8.21 2.89
CA THR A 26 4.28 8.24 3.57
C THR A 26 3.42 7.05 3.15
N LEU A 27 3.41 6.71 1.86
CA LEU A 27 2.73 5.52 1.34
C LEU A 27 3.27 4.24 1.97
N GLU A 28 4.59 4.08 2.04
CA GLU A 28 5.24 2.92 2.63
C GLU A 28 4.94 2.80 4.13
N LYS A 29 4.95 3.90 4.87
CA LYS A 29 4.53 3.92 6.28
C LYS A 29 3.09 3.45 6.47
N VAL A 30 2.17 3.89 5.61
CA VAL A 30 0.77 3.46 5.65
C VAL A 30 0.65 1.96 5.34
N LYS A 31 1.38 1.46 4.33
CA LYS A 31 1.44 0.02 4.02
C LYS A 31 1.97 -0.79 5.21
N SER A 32 3.06 -0.34 5.82
CA SER A 32 3.69 -0.99 6.98
C SER A 32 2.78 -1.03 8.21
N LEU A 33 1.97 0.01 8.44
CA LEU A 33 0.98 0.02 9.52
C LEU A 33 -0.12 -1.03 9.30
N ILE A 34 -0.54 -1.23 8.05
CA ILE A 34 -1.53 -2.24 7.69
C ILE A 34 -0.95 -3.64 7.88
N THR A 35 0.26 -3.90 7.37
CA THR A 35 0.91 -5.21 7.48
C THR A 35 1.27 -5.57 8.91
N HIS A 36 1.71 -4.61 9.73
CA HIS A 36 1.99 -4.82 11.15
C HIS A 36 0.74 -5.20 11.96
N SER A 37 -0.45 -4.85 11.46
CA SER A 37 -1.73 -5.20 12.08
C SER A 37 -2.35 -6.47 11.48
N GLU A 38 -1.53 -7.35 10.91
CA GLU A 38 -1.94 -8.58 10.20
C GLU A 38 -2.89 -8.31 9.02
N GLY A 39 -2.83 -7.10 8.44
CA GLY A 39 -3.56 -6.73 7.25
C GLY A 39 -2.79 -7.03 5.96
N LYS A 40 -3.51 -7.28 4.88
CA LYS A 40 -2.96 -7.47 3.54
C LYS A 40 -3.29 -6.27 2.67
N VAL A 41 -2.30 -5.68 2.01
CA VAL A 41 -2.53 -4.63 0.99
C VAL A 41 -2.68 -5.32 -0.35
N ASN A 42 -3.81 -5.11 -1.03
CA ASN A 42 -4.13 -5.74 -2.31
C ASN A 42 -3.70 -4.84 -3.47
N THR A 43 -4.00 -3.55 -3.38
CA THR A 43 -3.75 -2.58 -4.45
C THR A 43 -3.33 -1.25 -3.84
N ALA A 44 -2.37 -0.58 -4.46
CA ALA A 44 -1.99 0.79 -4.12
C ALA A 44 -1.75 1.58 -5.40
N GLU A 45 -2.56 2.61 -5.62
CA GLU A 45 -2.52 3.47 -6.79
C GLU A 45 -2.22 4.91 -6.38
N LEU A 46 -1.33 5.54 -7.13
CA LEU A 46 -1.06 6.97 -6.99
C LEU A 46 -1.77 7.72 -8.11
N TRP A 47 -2.82 8.46 -7.76
CA TRP A 47 -3.64 9.20 -8.73
C TRP A 47 -3.04 10.56 -9.13
N GLY A 48 -1.84 10.87 -8.65
CA GLY A 48 -1.13 12.10 -8.95
C GLY A 48 -1.74 13.34 -8.28
N ARG A 49 -1.34 14.52 -8.77
CA ARG A 49 -1.72 15.82 -8.22
C ARG A 49 -3.06 16.28 -8.78
N ARG A 50 -4.01 16.60 -7.91
CA ARG A 50 -5.34 17.10 -8.29
C ARG A 50 -5.72 18.33 -7.47
N LYS A 51 -6.48 19.24 -8.08
CA LYS A 51 -6.96 20.47 -7.42
C LYS A 51 -8.08 20.14 -6.44
N LEU A 52 -7.99 20.69 -5.22
CA LEU A 52 -9.03 20.55 -4.20
C LEU A 52 -10.18 21.52 -4.49
N SER A 53 -11.42 21.12 -4.18
CA SER A 53 -12.60 21.99 -4.33
C SER A 53 -12.54 23.22 -3.41
N TYR A 54 -11.92 23.08 -2.25
CA TYR A 54 -11.68 24.16 -1.28
C TYR A 54 -10.30 23.96 -0.62
N PRO A 55 -9.66 25.03 -0.12
CA PRO A 55 -8.35 24.92 0.49
C PRO A 55 -8.41 24.17 1.83
N ILE A 56 -7.51 23.21 2.02
CA ILE A 56 -7.33 22.46 3.27
C ILE A 56 -5.93 22.78 3.80
N LYS A 57 -5.82 23.24 5.05
CA LYS A 57 -4.54 23.68 5.65
C LYS A 57 -3.74 24.64 4.72
N ARG A 58 -4.43 25.54 4.01
CA ARG A 58 -3.89 26.49 3.01
C ARG A 58 -3.40 25.87 1.68
N CYS A 59 -3.46 24.55 1.50
CA CYS A 59 -3.17 23.89 0.22
C CYS A 59 -4.39 23.94 -0.70
N ARG A 60 -4.19 24.25 -1.99
CA ARG A 60 -5.26 24.29 -3.02
C ARG A 60 -5.30 23.02 -3.88
N ASP A 61 -4.33 22.15 -3.71
CA ASP A 61 -4.11 20.94 -4.48
C ASP A 61 -3.38 19.91 -3.62
N GLY A 62 -3.48 18.64 -4.01
CA GLY A 62 -2.91 17.53 -3.26
C GLY A 62 -2.70 16.29 -4.11
N PHE A 63 -1.82 15.43 -3.62
CA PHE A 63 -1.61 14.10 -4.19
C PHE A 63 -2.62 13.13 -3.61
N TYR A 64 -3.37 12.46 -4.50
CA TYR A 64 -4.35 11.47 -4.11
C TYR A 64 -3.74 10.08 -4.16
N VAL A 65 -3.89 9.34 -3.06
CA VAL A 65 -3.41 7.97 -2.94
C VAL A 65 -4.59 7.08 -2.61
N TYR A 66 -4.82 6.06 -3.42
CA TYR A 66 -5.90 5.11 -3.27
C TYR A 66 -5.33 3.73 -2.94
N LEU A 67 -5.87 3.07 -1.91
CA LEU A 67 -5.44 1.73 -1.54
C LEU A 67 -6.64 0.85 -1.19
N ILE A 68 -6.52 -0.42 -1.55
CA ILE A 68 -7.45 -1.48 -1.15
C ILE A 68 -6.68 -2.46 -0.28
N PHE A 69 -7.24 -2.79 0.87
CA PHE A 69 -6.60 -3.69 1.82
C PHE A 69 -7.62 -4.54 2.59
N GLU A 70 -7.19 -5.71 3.01
CA GLU A 70 -7.94 -6.61 3.88
C GLU A 70 -7.37 -6.55 5.28
N ALA A 71 -8.24 -6.35 6.29
CA ALA A 71 -7.79 -6.23 7.67
C ALA A 71 -8.86 -6.57 8.70
N SER A 72 -8.41 -6.70 9.94
CA SER A 72 -9.26 -6.78 11.13
C SER A 72 -10.03 -5.46 11.36
N PRO A 73 -11.25 -5.48 11.94
CA PRO A 73 -12.05 -4.29 12.21
C PRO A 73 -11.43 -3.27 13.18
N LYS A 74 -10.31 -3.60 13.84
CA LYS A 74 -9.55 -2.65 14.67
C LYS A 74 -8.67 -1.70 13.85
N VAL A 75 -8.24 -2.11 12.66
CA VAL A 75 -7.26 -1.38 11.83
C VAL A 75 -7.79 -0.03 11.34
N PRO A 76 -9.04 0.12 10.87
CA PRO A 76 -9.56 1.41 10.41
C PRO A 76 -9.49 2.53 11.47
N GLY A 77 -9.78 2.22 12.74
CA GLY A 77 -9.72 3.19 13.83
C GLY A 77 -8.30 3.68 14.11
N MET A 78 -7.34 2.74 14.12
CA MET A 78 -5.92 3.06 14.25
C MET A 78 -5.42 3.92 13.08
N LEU A 79 -5.78 3.53 11.85
CA LEU A 79 -5.34 4.21 10.63
C LEU A 79 -5.95 5.63 10.53
N THR A 80 -7.22 5.80 10.92
CA THR A 80 -7.87 7.11 11.03
C THR A 80 -7.12 8.01 12.01
N ARG A 81 -6.71 7.48 13.18
CA ARG A 81 -5.90 8.23 14.15
C ARG A 81 -4.54 8.61 13.56
N HIS A 82 -3.88 7.69 12.85
CA HIS A 82 -2.61 7.96 12.20
C HIS A 82 -2.74 9.09 11.16
N TYR A 83 -3.75 9.05 10.30
CA TYR A 83 -3.99 10.10 9.29
C TYR A 83 -4.24 11.48 9.89
N ARG A 84 -4.82 11.54 11.09
CA ARG A 84 -5.06 12.82 11.78
C ARG A 84 -3.80 13.41 12.42
N ILE A 85 -2.88 12.56 12.86
CA ILE A 85 -1.64 12.98 13.56
C ILE A 85 -0.51 13.29 12.57
N THR A 86 -0.49 12.61 11.43
CA THR A 86 0.55 12.79 10.42
C THR A 86 0.34 14.10 9.63
N ASP A 87 1.23 15.08 9.80
CA ASP A 87 1.14 16.37 9.10
C ASP A 87 1.25 16.27 7.58
N SER A 88 1.96 15.25 7.08
CA SER A 88 2.05 14.95 5.65
C SER A 88 0.73 14.52 5.01
N ILE A 89 -0.34 14.33 5.80
CA ILE A 89 -1.67 13.96 5.34
C ILE A 89 -2.64 15.09 5.66
N LEU A 90 -3.33 15.58 4.64
CA LEU A 90 -4.35 16.63 4.76
C LEU A 90 -5.67 16.04 5.24
N LYS A 91 -6.09 14.93 4.61
CA LYS A 91 -7.35 14.25 4.87
C LYS A 91 -7.25 12.79 4.45
N GLY A 92 -7.90 11.91 5.20
CA GLY A 92 -8.06 10.50 4.84
C GLY A 92 -9.50 10.07 5.05
N LEU A 93 -9.97 9.16 4.21
CA LEU A 93 -11.26 8.51 4.30
C LEU A 93 -11.04 7.01 4.16
N ILE A 94 -11.60 6.25 5.10
CA ILE A 94 -11.56 4.78 5.09
C ILE A 94 -13.00 4.31 5.01
N VAL A 95 -13.29 3.44 4.05
CA VAL A 95 -14.62 2.90 3.81
C VAL A 95 -14.54 1.38 3.86
N LYS A 96 -15.51 0.77 4.55
CA LYS A 96 -15.68 -0.69 4.52
C LYS A 96 -16.35 -1.05 3.20
N VAL A 97 -15.75 -1.98 2.47
CA VAL A 97 -16.28 -2.42 1.18
C VAL A 97 -17.46 -3.35 1.42
N ASP A 98 -18.63 -2.99 0.89
CA ASP A 98 -19.81 -3.85 0.89
C ASP A 98 -19.66 -5.00 -0.12
N PRO A 99 -20.33 -6.15 0.09
CA PRO A 99 -20.22 -7.31 -0.82
C PRO A 99 -20.51 -6.98 -2.29
N ARG A 100 -21.48 -6.10 -2.57
CA ARG A 100 -21.83 -5.65 -3.94
C ARG A 100 -20.73 -4.79 -4.59
N HIS A 101 -20.01 -4.02 -3.77
CA HIS A 101 -18.91 -3.18 -4.24
C HIS A 101 -17.65 -4.03 -4.43
N LEU A 102 -17.45 -5.05 -3.58
CA LEU A 102 -16.36 -6.01 -3.70
C LEU A 102 -16.34 -6.68 -5.09
N GLU A 103 -17.49 -7.06 -5.64
CA GLU A 103 -17.58 -7.66 -6.98
C GLU A 103 -17.03 -6.75 -8.08
N LYS A 104 -17.21 -5.44 -7.95
CA LYS A 104 -16.71 -4.44 -8.90
C LYS A 104 -15.22 -4.18 -8.76
N ILE A 105 -14.70 -4.28 -7.55
CA ILE A 105 -13.29 -4.02 -7.25
C ILE A 105 -12.43 -5.27 -7.44
N ARG A 106 -13.00 -6.48 -7.35
CA ARG A 106 -12.31 -7.76 -7.62
C ARG A 106 -11.47 -7.77 -8.90
N PRO A 107 -11.94 -7.28 -10.07
CA PRO A 107 -11.09 -7.20 -11.26
C PRO A 107 -9.90 -6.24 -11.08
N GLN A 108 -10.05 -5.16 -10.32
CA GLN A 108 -8.94 -4.22 -10.02
C GLN A 108 -7.93 -4.85 -9.07
N ILE A 109 -8.40 -5.61 -8.07
CA ILE A 109 -7.54 -6.38 -7.16
C ILE A 109 -6.77 -7.44 -7.95
N LYS A 110 -7.44 -8.19 -8.83
CA LYS A 110 -6.81 -9.20 -9.69
C LYS A 110 -5.77 -8.60 -10.62
N ALA A 111 -6.12 -7.54 -11.35
CA ALA A 111 -5.20 -6.86 -12.25
C ALA A 111 -3.98 -6.29 -11.51
N ALA A 112 -4.16 -5.78 -10.29
CA ALA A 112 -3.04 -5.31 -9.47
C ALA A 112 -2.17 -6.45 -8.93
N THR A 113 -2.74 -7.60 -8.57
CA THR A 113 -1.97 -8.79 -8.17
C THR A 113 -1.24 -9.43 -9.34
N GLU A 114 -1.83 -9.44 -10.55
CA GLU A 114 -1.24 -9.97 -11.78
C GLU A 114 -0.11 -9.03 -12.28
N ALA A 115 -0.30 -7.71 -12.25
CA ALA A 115 0.77 -6.75 -12.57
C ALA A 115 1.96 -6.79 -11.60
N ALA A 116 1.74 -7.22 -10.35
CA ALA A 116 2.82 -7.47 -9.40
C ALA A 116 3.57 -8.80 -9.66
N GLU A 117 2.93 -9.78 -10.29
CA GLU A 117 3.57 -11.02 -10.75
C GLU A 117 4.41 -10.80 -12.01
N ASP A 118 3.94 -10.00 -12.98
CA ASP A 118 4.72 -9.69 -14.20
C ASP A 118 5.98 -8.83 -13.93
N ALA A 119 5.97 -8.00 -12.89
CA ALA A 119 7.15 -7.21 -12.50
C ALA A 119 8.21 -8.01 -11.71
N ASN A 120 7.88 -9.22 -11.25
CA ASN A 120 8.81 -10.13 -10.57
C ASN A 120 9.14 -11.37 -11.43
N ALA A 121 9.13 -11.22 -12.75
CA ALA A 121 9.90 -12.09 -13.64
C ALA A 121 11.38 -11.68 -13.57
N VAL A 122 12.07 -12.17 -12.54
CA VAL A 122 13.52 -12.06 -12.38
C VAL A 122 14.22 -12.51 -13.68
N PRO A 123 15.14 -11.73 -14.29
CA PRO A 123 16.04 -12.29 -15.27
C PRO A 123 16.95 -13.26 -14.53
N LEU A 124 16.86 -14.54 -14.90
CA LEU A 124 17.77 -15.60 -14.48
C LEU A 124 19.22 -15.06 -14.48
N PRO A 125 19.95 -15.09 -13.35
CA PRO A 125 21.39 -14.89 -13.42
C PRO A 125 21.99 -15.99 -14.31
N PRO A 126 22.85 -15.68 -15.29
CA PRO A 126 23.48 -16.69 -16.11
C PRO A 126 24.33 -17.60 -15.21
N ALA A 127 24.05 -18.88 -15.28
CA ALA A 127 24.84 -19.93 -14.65
C ALA A 127 26.30 -19.86 -15.12
N ALA A 128 27.23 -19.79 -14.17
CA ALA A 128 28.66 -20.05 -14.35
C ALA A 128 29.24 -20.55 -13.00
N PRO A 129 30.29 -21.39 -13.02
CA PRO A 129 30.18 -22.79 -12.60
C PRO A 129 30.70 -23.09 -11.18
N SER A 130 30.29 -24.25 -10.66
CA SER A 130 30.73 -24.84 -9.38
C SER A 130 32.25 -24.81 -9.17
N PRO A 131 32.74 -24.44 -7.97
CA PRO A 131 34.08 -24.83 -7.56
C PRO A 131 34.03 -26.22 -6.92
N ASN A 132 34.80 -27.15 -7.50
CA ASN A 132 35.07 -28.47 -6.94
C ASN A 132 35.64 -28.37 -5.50
N PRO A 133 35.32 -29.31 -4.60
CA PRO A 133 35.95 -29.38 -3.30
C PRO A 133 37.38 -29.91 -3.42
N PRO A 134 38.38 -29.34 -2.73
CA PRO A 134 39.67 -30.00 -2.60
C PRO A 134 39.55 -31.16 -1.61
N LEU A 135 39.67 -32.38 -2.12
CA LEU A 135 40.02 -33.58 -1.37
C LEU A 135 41.51 -33.51 -1.00
N ALA A 136 41.82 -33.51 0.29
CA ALA A 136 43.07 -34.03 0.83
C ALA A 136 42.92 -34.38 2.34
N PRO A 137 43.71 -35.34 2.86
CA PRO A 137 43.22 -36.34 3.82
C PRO A 137 43.60 -36.11 5.29
N VAL A 138 42.74 -36.66 6.14
CA VAL A 138 42.97 -37.50 7.34
C VAL A 138 44.28 -37.29 8.14
N SER A 139 44.10 -36.95 9.42
CA SER A 139 44.90 -37.51 10.54
C SER A 139 43.96 -38.20 11.51
#